data_AF-A0A7S1HJA9-F1
#
_entry.id   AF-A0A7S1HJA9-F1
#
_cell.length_a   1.000
_cell.length_b   1.000
_cell.length_c   1.000
_cell.angle_alpha   90.00
_cell.angle_beta   90.00
_cell.angle_gamma   90.00
#
_symmetry.space_group_name_H-M   'P 1'
#
loop_
_entity.id
_entity.type
_entity.pdbx_description
1 polymer ?
#
loop_
_entity_poly.entity_id
_entity_poly.type
_entity_poly.pdbx_seq_one_letter_code
_entity_poly.pdbx_strand_id
1 'polypeptide(L)'
;AARVAGSVGAMMSLLMRTREPDALARACDLGVAMQLSNIARDVGEDARMGRLYLPLDWMREAGLDPDAWLASPSFSPALAGVVHRLLDAADALYARAGAGVARLPWGCRPGINAARMLYAAVGHE
;
A
#
# COMPACT_ATOMS: atom_id res chain seq x y z
N ALA A 1 7.72 5.91 -3.65
CA ALA A 1 6.31 5.47 -3.62
C ALA A 1 5.40 6.31 -4.53
N ALA A 2 5.35 7.64 -4.41
CA ALA A 2 4.41 8.50 -5.16
C ALA A 2 4.48 8.39 -6.71
N ARG A 3 5.64 8.11 -7.30
CA ARG A 3 5.80 8.01 -8.77
C ARG A 3 5.26 6.71 -9.39
N VAL A 4 5.19 5.60 -8.65
CA VAL A 4 4.70 4.30 -9.17
C VAL A 4 3.23 4.09 -8.84
N ALA A 5 2.78 4.51 -7.65
CA ALA A 5 1.35 4.43 -7.31
C ALA A 5 0.52 5.52 -8.01
N GLY A 6 1.10 6.70 -8.28
CA GLY A 6 0.43 7.78 -9.01
C GLY A 6 0.16 7.45 -10.47
N SER A 7 1.02 6.65 -11.13
CA SER A 7 0.81 6.21 -12.51
C SER A 7 -0.28 5.13 -12.62
N VAL A 8 -0.39 4.24 -11.65
CA VAL A 8 -1.50 3.27 -11.56
C VAL A 8 -2.83 3.99 -11.31
N GLY A 9 -2.88 4.94 -10.37
CA GLY A 9 -4.08 5.75 -10.12
C GLY A 9 -4.52 6.55 -11.36
N ALA A 10 -3.58 7.14 -12.09
CA ALA A 10 -3.84 7.85 -13.35
C ALA A 10 -4.32 6.91 -14.48
N MET A 11 -3.72 5.72 -14.63
CA MET A 11 -4.18 4.71 -15.60
C MET A 11 -5.58 4.18 -15.27
N MET A 12 -5.88 3.95 -14.00
CA MET A 12 -7.21 3.52 -13.56
C MET A 12 -8.28 4.59 -13.81
N SER A 13 -7.95 5.87 -13.66
CA SER A 13 -8.84 6.99 -13.99
C SER A 13 -9.19 7.07 -15.48
N LEU A 14 -8.20 6.81 -16.35
CA LEU A 14 -8.40 6.71 -17.80
C LEU A 14 -9.29 5.50 -18.16
N LEU A 15 -9.04 4.35 -17.53
CA LEU A 15 -9.80 3.11 -17.73
C LEU A 15 -11.26 3.23 -17.27
N MET A 16 -11.51 3.94 -16.17
CA MET A 16 -12.85 4.18 -15.61
C MET A 16 -13.60 5.38 -16.22
N ARG A 17 -13.02 6.04 -17.24
CA ARG A 17 -13.57 7.25 -17.88
C ARG A 17 -14.00 8.34 -16.89
N THR A 18 -13.36 8.41 -15.73
CA THR A 18 -13.70 9.35 -14.67
C THR A 18 -12.62 10.43 -14.64
N ARG A 19 -13.02 11.69 -14.88
CA ARG A 19 -12.13 12.88 -14.88
C ARG A 19 -12.32 13.76 -13.64
N GLU A 20 -13.15 13.32 -12.71
CA GLU A 20 -13.47 14.09 -11.52
C GLU A 20 -12.30 14.00 -10.53
N PRO A 21 -11.72 15.13 -10.08
CA PRO A 21 -10.50 15.14 -9.28
C PRO A 21 -10.59 14.33 -7.98
N ASP A 22 -11.74 14.36 -7.30
CA ASP A 22 -11.91 13.58 -6.07
C ASP A 22 -11.90 12.08 -6.37
N ALA A 23 -12.63 11.62 -7.38
CA ALA A 23 -12.63 10.21 -7.78
C ALA A 23 -11.23 9.72 -8.17
N LEU A 24 -10.45 10.55 -8.88
CA LEU A 24 -9.05 10.25 -9.19
C LEU A 24 -8.20 10.15 -7.90
N ALA A 25 -8.34 11.11 -6.98
CA ALA A 25 -7.61 11.09 -5.71
C ALA A 25 -7.91 9.81 -4.90
N ARG A 26 -9.16 9.33 -4.93
CA ARG A 26 -9.59 8.10 -4.23
C ARG A 26 -9.09 6.83 -4.91
N ALA A 27 -9.02 6.80 -6.23
CA ALA A 27 -8.39 5.71 -6.97
C ALA A 27 -6.88 5.65 -6.70
N CYS A 28 -6.22 6.81 -6.60
CA CYS A 28 -4.83 6.91 -6.17
C CYS A 28 -4.65 6.40 -4.73
N ASP A 29 -5.50 6.81 -3.79
CA ASP A 29 -5.46 6.33 -2.40
C ASP A 29 -5.52 4.79 -2.36
N LEU A 30 -6.41 4.16 -3.14
CA LEU A 30 -6.53 2.71 -3.24
C LEU A 30 -5.25 2.06 -3.79
N GLY A 31 -4.69 2.60 -4.88
CA GLY A 31 -3.47 2.07 -5.49
C GLY A 31 -2.26 2.17 -4.55
N VAL A 32 -2.16 3.25 -3.79
CA VAL A 32 -1.12 3.39 -2.75
C VAL A 32 -1.35 2.36 -1.64
N ALA A 33 -2.57 2.19 -1.15
CA ALA A 33 -2.89 1.21 -0.11
C ALA A 33 -2.45 -0.21 -0.51
N MET A 34 -2.80 -0.64 -1.72
CA MET A 34 -2.40 -1.95 -2.27
C MET A 34 -0.88 -2.11 -2.35
N GLN A 35 -0.16 -1.06 -2.76
CA GLN A 35 1.30 -1.11 -2.82
C GLN A 35 1.93 -1.23 -1.44
N LEU A 36 1.40 -0.54 -0.43
CA LEU A 36 1.88 -0.64 0.94
C LEU A 36 1.64 -2.04 1.52
N SER A 37 0.46 -2.63 1.27
CA SER A 37 0.17 -4.01 1.68
C SER A 37 1.09 -5.03 1.01
N ASN A 38 1.42 -4.86 -0.28
CA ASN A 38 2.39 -5.72 -0.96
C ASN A 38 3.79 -5.60 -0.33
N ILE A 39 4.25 -4.38 -0.06
CA ILE A 39 5.54 -4.16 0.62
C ILE A 39 5.54 -4.83 2.00
N ALA A 40 4.47 -4.70 2.79
CA ALA A 40 4.38 -5.29 4.13
C ALA A 40 4.42 -6.83 4.10
N ARG A 41 3.76 -7.46 3.13
CA ARG A 41 3.71 -8.91 2.97
C ARG A 41 5.05 -9.49 2.50
N ASP A 42 5.68 -8.83 1.54
CA ASP A 42 6.79 -9.40 0.78
C ASP A 42 8.16 -8.99 1.35
N VAL A 43 8.23 -8.30 2.49
CA VAL A 43 9.48 -7.80 3.12
C VAL A 43 10.59 -8.85 3.14
N GLY A 44 10.30 -10.07 3.60
CA GLY A 44 11.30 -11.12 3.73
C GLY A 44 11.76 -11.72 2.40
N GLU A 45 10.85 -11.81 1.42
CA GLU A 45 11.16 -12.27 0.06
C GLU A 45 12.00 -11.22 -0.68
N ASP A 46 11.58 -9.96 -0.60
CA ASP A 46 12.32 -8.82 -1.16
C ASP A 46 13.72 -8.71 -0.57
N ALA A 47 13.86 -8.86 0.76
CA ALA A 47 15.15 -8.83 1.41
C ALA A 47 16.07 -9.98 0.97
N ARG A 48 15.52 -11.19 0.73
CA ARG A 48 16.28 -12.32 0.15
C ARG A 48 16.75 -12.05 -1.27
N MET A 49 16.04 -11.20 -2.01
CA MET A 49 16.45 -10.68 -3.33
C MET A 49 17.36 -9.46 -3.25
N GLY A 50 17.81 -9.04 -2.05
CA GLY A 50 18.64 -7.86 -1.85
C GLY A 50 17.90 -6.54 -2.05
N ARG A 51 16.58 -6.52 -1.86
CA ARG A 51 15.71 -5.36 -2.04
C ARG A 51 15.12 -4.93 -0.69
N LEU A 52 15.00 -3.62 -0.49
CA LEU A 52 14.38 -3.03 0.70
C LEU A 52 13.42 -1.91 0.29
N TYR A 53 12.12 -2.11 0.56
CA TYR A 53 11.07 -1.15 0.22
C TYR A 53 10.41 -0.49 1.45
N LEU A 54 10.77 -0.93 2.65
CA LEU A 54 10.31 -0.28 3.89
C LEU A 54 10.81 1.17 3.97
N PRO A 55 10.04 2.09 4.57
CA PRO A 55 10.52 3.45 4.80
C PRO A 55 11.77 3.47 5.68
N LEU A 56 12.90 3.88 5.10
CA LEU A 56 14.21 3.86 5.77
C LEU A 56 14.23 4.70 7.05
N ASP A 57 13.52 5.83 7.06
CA ASP A 57 13.44 6.69 8.23
C ASP A 57 12.69 6.03 9.37
N TRP A 58 11.64 5.25 9.09
CA TRP A 58 10.91 4.49 10.12
C TRP A 58 11.74 3.33 10.67
N MET A 59 12.55 2.70 9.83
CA MET A 59 13.51 1.69 10.29
C MET A 59 14.51 2.31 11.26
N ARG A 60 15.09 3.48 10.91
CA ARG A 60 16.02 4.19 11.78
C ARG A 60 15.37 4.67 13.08
N GLU A 61 14.15 5.19 13.03
CA GLU A 61 13.34 5.55 14.20
C GLU A 61 13.12 4.36 15.13
N ALA A 62 12.96 3.15 14.57
CA ALA A 62 12.83 1.90 15.31
C ALA A 62 14.18 1.31 15.78
N GLY A 63 15.30 2.00 15.52
CA GLY A 63 16.65 1.58 15.91
C GLY A 63 17.29 0.53 14.98
N LEU A 64 16.75 0.36 13.77
CA LEU A 64 17.32 -0.53 12.75
C LEU A 64 18.19 0.27 11.78
N ASP A 65 19.41 -0.22 11.53
CA ASP A 65 20.20 0.20 10.38
C ASP A 65 19.68 -0.55 9.13
N PRO A 66 19.14 0.15 8.12
CA PRO A 66 18.59 -0.49 6.93
C PRO A 66 19.60 -1.32 6.14
N ASP A 67 20.85 -0.86 6.02
CA ASP A 67 21.88 -1.52 5.22
C ASP A 67 22.39 -2.77 5.95
N ALA A 68 22.61 -2.66 7.27
CA ALA A 68 22.99 -3.80 8.10
C ALA A 68 21.88 -4.87 8.15
N TRP A 69 20.61 -4.44 8.26
CA TRP A 69 19.47 -5.34 8.23
C TRP A 69 19.34 -6.04 6.87
N LEU A 70 19.52 -5.32 5.75
CA LEU A 70 19.45 -5.92 4.42
C LEU A 70 20.59 -6.94 4.16
N ALA A 71 21.77 -6.71 4.74
CA ALA A 71 22.89 -7.64 4.65
C ALA A 71 22.65 -8.94 5.44
N SER A 72 21.84 -8.89 6.51
CA SER A 72 21.45 -10.07 7.31
C SER A 72 19.99 -9.97 7.77
N PRO A 73 19.03 -10.22 6.86
CA PRO A 73 17.62 -10.02 7.16
C PRO A 73 17.15 -10.96 8.26
N SER A 74 16.63 -10.37 9.34
CA SER A 74 16.09 -11.11 10.48
C SER A 74 14.84 -10.44 11.02
N PHE A 75 13.91 -11.26 11.52
CA PHE A 75 12.75 -10.76 12.21
C PHE A 75 13.15 -10.18 13.57
N SER A 76 12.55 -9.04 13.93
CA SER A 76 12.71 -8.42 15.25
C SER A 76 11.41 -7.69 15.64
N PRO A 77 11.17 -7.47 16.94
CA PRO A 77 10.03 -6.65 17.39
C PRO A 77 10.05 -5.22 16.81
N ALA A 78 11.25 -4.64 16.61
CA ALA A 78 11.40 -3.34 15.96
C ALA A 78 10.92 -3.37 14.51
N LEU A 79 11.31 -4.40 13.74
CA LEU A 79 10.84 -4.59 12.37
C LEU A 79 9.33 -4.80 12.31
N ALA A 80 8.77 -5.62 13.21
CA ALA A 80 7.34 -5.83 13.32
C ALA A 80 6.59 -4.50 13.53
N GLY A 81 7.12 -3.62 14.40
CA GLY A 81 6.55 -2.28 14.61
C GLY A 81 6.53 -1.43 13.33
N VAL A 82 7.59 -1.48 12.53
CA VAL A 82 7.65 -0.77 11.23
C VAL A 82 6.63 -1.34 10.24
N VAL A 83 6.51 -2.66 10.16
CA VAL A 83 5.53 -3.35 9.29
C VAL A 83 4.10 -3.03 9.72
N HIS A 84 3.79 -3.07 11.02
CA HIS A 84 2.47 -2.69 11.54
C HIS A 84 2.13 -1.24 11.21
N ARG A 85 3.06 -0.30 11.39
CA ARG A 85 2.86 1.10 10.99
C ARG A 85 2.58 1.26 9.50
N LEU A 86 3.18 0.41 8.66
CA LEU A 86 2.93 0.39 7.21
C LEU A 86 1.52 -0.11 6.89
N LEU A 87 1.05 -1.15 7.58
CA LEU A 87 -0.30 -1.68 7.46
C LEU A 87 -1.34 -0.65 7.94
N ASP A 88 -1.10 0.02 9.07
CA ASP A 88 -1.98 1.11 9.56
C ASP A 88 -2.12 2.24 8.53
N ALA A 89 -1.01 2.59 7.85
CA ALA A 89 -1.03 3.57 6.78
C ALA A 89 -1.83 3.09 5.55
N ALA A 90 -1.73 1.80 5.22
CA ALA A 90 -2.53 1.18 4.16
C ALA A 90 -4.03 1.20 4.52
N ASP A 91 -4.39 0.86 5.75
CA ASP A 91 -5.77 0.85 6.24
C ASP A 91 -6.42 2.23 6.22
N ALA A 92 -5.68 3.27 6.63
CA ALA A 92 -6.14 4.65 6.51
C ALA A 92 -6.43 5.04 5.05
N LEU A 93 -5.62 4.56 4.11
CA LEU A 93 -5.83 4.79 2.68
C LEU A 93 -7.01 3.96 2.13
N TYR A 94 -7.19 2.72 2.57
CA TYR A 94 -8.36 1.91 2.22
C TYR A 94 -9.66 2.53 2.72
N ALA A 95 -9.66 3.12 3.92
CA ALA A 95 -10.81 3.83 4.46
C ALA A 95 -11.14 5.08 3.64
N ARG A 96 -10.11 5.89 3.32
CA ARG A 96 -10.25 7.07 2.44
C ARG A 96 -10.77 6.69 1.07
N ALA A 97 -10.22 5.64 0.44
CA ALA A 97 -10.65 5.12 -0.85
C ALA A 97 -12.11 4.61 -0.81
N GLY A 98 -12.49 3.90 0.26
CA GLY A 98 -13.85 3.38 0.47
C GLY A 98 -14.92 4.47 0.39
N ALA A 99 -14.68 5.62 1.00
CA ALA A 99 -15.57 6.79 0.91
C ALA A 99 -15.74 7.30 -0.55
N GLY A 100 -14.73 7.08 -1.41
CA GLY A 100 -14.76 7.41 -2.83
C GLY A 100 -15.48 6.39 -3.72
N VAL A 101 -15.55 5.12 -3.32
CA VAL A 101 -16.18 4.05 -4.12
C VAL A 101 -17.67 4.33 -4.37
N ALA A 102 -18.35 4.93 -3.39
CA ALA A 102 -19.74 5.35 -3.52
C ALA A 102 -19.98 6.38 -4.64
N ARG A 103 -18.92 7.09 -5.10
CA ARG A 103 -18.98 8.10 -6.17
C ARG A 103 -18.65 7.55 -7.56
N LEU A 104 -18.18 6.31 -7.67
CA LEU A 104 -17.88 5.66 -8.96
C LEU A 104 -19.17 5.31 -9.73
N PRO A 105 -19.13 5.08 -11.05
CA PRO A 105 -20.25 4.53 -11.80
C PRO A 105 -20.72 3.19 -11.19
N TRP A 106 -22.04 2.97 -11.14
CA TRP A 106 -22.68 1.75 -10.57
C TRP A 106 -21.92 0.47 -10.94
N GLY A 107 -21.55 0.31 -12.22
CA GLY A 107 -20.98 -0.93 -12.76
C GLY A 107 -19.60 -1.27 -12.20
N CYS A 108 -18.85 -0.28 -11.70
CA CYS A 108 -17.48 -0.46 -11.23
C CYS A 108 -17.41 -0.69 -9.71
N ARG A 109 -18.46 -0.31 -8.96
CA ARG A 109 -18.45 -0.35 -7.49
C ARG A 109 -18.25 -1.76 -6.90
N PRO A 110 -18.94 -2.82 -7.39
CA PRO A 110 -18.79 -4.15 -6.81
C PRO A 110 -17.37 -4.69 -6.96
N GLY A 111 -16.75 -4.51 -8.14
CA GLY A 111 -15.38 -4.95 -8.41
C GLY A 111 -14.33 -4.22 -7.58
N ILE A 112 -14.48 -2.89 -7.41
CA ILE A 112 -13.57 -2.09 -6.58
C ILE A 112 -13.71 -2.44 -5.10
N ASN A 113 -14.94 -2.65 -4.61
CA ASN A 113 -15.16 -3.10 -3.24
C ASN A 113 -14.61 -4.50 -2.98
N ALA A 114 -14.77 -5.43 -3.93
CA ALA A 114 -14.19 -6.76 -3.84
C ALA A 114 -12.66 -6.71 -3.77
N ALA A 115 -12.01 -5.94 -4.66
CA ALA A 115 -10.57 -5.75 -4.64
C ALA A 115 -10.09 -5.13 -3.31
N ARG A 116 -10.82 -4.13 -2.78
CA ARG A 116 -10.53 -3.49 -1.49
C ARG A 116 -10.60 -4.49 -0.33
N MET A 117 -11.64 -5.32 -0.29
CA MET A 117 -11.84 -6.30 0.78
C MET A 117 -10.82 -7.44 0.70
N LEU A 118 -10.56 -7.97 -0.50
CA LEU A 118 -9.57 -9.02 -0.71
C LEU A 118 -8.18 -8.54 -0.29
N TYR A 119 -7.76 -7.35 -0.73
CA TYR A 119 -6.42 -6.87 -0.41
C TYR A 119 -6.25 -6.44 1.05
N ALA A 120 -7.30 -5.91 1.70
CA ALA A 120 -7.26 -5.65 3.13
C ALA A 120 -7.10 -6.95 3.94
N ALA A 121 -7.72 -8.05 3.51
CA ALA A 121 -7.60 -9.33 4.18
C ALA A 121 -6.17 -9.89 4.13
N VAL A 122 -5.44 -9.69 3.03
CA VAL A 122 -4.03 -10.16 2.93
C VAL A 122 -3.05 -9.32 3.77
N GLY A 123 -3.50 -8.25 4.43
CA GLY A 123 -2.71 -7.56 5.46
C GLY A 123 -2.82 -8.16 6.86
N HIS A 124 -3.77 -9.09 7.06
CA HIS A 124 -4.10 -9.68 8.37
C HIS A 124 -3.75 -11.17 8.50
N GLU A 125 -3.12 -11.77 7.47
CA GLU A 125 -2.52 -13.12 7.51
C GLU A 125 -1.03 -13.02 7.83
#